data_AF-A0A1Y1Q132-F1
#
_entry.id   AF-A0A1Y1Q132-F1
#
_cell.length_a   1.000
_cell.length_b   1.000
_cell.length_c   1.000
_cell.angle_alpha   90.00
_cell.angle_beta   90.00
_cell.angle_gamma   90.00
#
_symmetry.space_group_name_H-M   'P 1'
#
loop_
_entity.id
_entity.type
_entity.pdbx_description
1 polymer ?
#
loop_
_entity_poly.entity_id
_entity_poly.type
_entity_poly.pdbx_seq_one_letter_code
_entity_poly.pdbx_strand_id
1 'polypeptide(L)'
;MYLPLPPLTRLSFSVSVEDQAAIQTAVLACYDVRRDDAALRLVAAQHKLDVQFDNLRKYYPVRREFSSVEVELPGSKQTLANQLRGLGFKVVKVDL
;
A
#
# COMPACT_ATOMS: atom_id res chain seq x y z
N MET A 1 0.83 -20.28 -6.41
CA MET A 1 1.80 -19.60 -5.52
C MET A 1 1.05 -19.19 -4.26
N TYR A 2 1.30 -19.86 -3.13
CA TYR A 2 0.65 -19.53 -1.86
C TYR A 2 1.44 -18.40 -1.20
N LEU A 3 0.92 -17.18 -1.29
CA LEU A 3 1.42 -16.08 -0.46
C LEU A 3 0.65 -16.15 0.88
N PRO A 4 1.33 -16.04 2.03
CA PRO A 4 0.64 -15.99 3.31
C PRO A 4 -0.33 -14.81 3.31
N LEU A 5 -1.39 -14.93 4.11
CA LEU A 5 -2.35 -13.85 4.33
C LEU A 5 -1.59 -12.54 4.59
N PRO A 6 -1.96 -11.43 3.92
CA PRO A 6 -1.30 -10.17 4.17
C PRO A 6 -1.58 -9.75 5.62
N PRO A 7 -0.59 -9.17 6.32
CA PRO A 7 -0.79 -8.69 7.69
C PRO A 7 -1.92 -7.67 7.81
N LEU A 8 -2.14 -6.88 6.75
CA LEU A 8 -3.27 -5.99 6.60
C LEU A 8 -4.23 -6.57 5.55
N THR A 9 -5.45 -6.88 5.96
CA THR A 9 -6.50 -7.39 5.08
C THR A 9 -7.59 -6.35 4.82
N ARG A 10 -7.74 -5.37 5.71
CA ARG A 10 -8.83 -4.39 5.67
C ARG A 10 -8.43 -3.02 6.21
N LEU A 11 -8.97 -1.97 5.59
CA LEU A 11 -8.95 -0.59 6.07
C LEU A 11 -10.36 -0.02 6.05
N SER A 12 -10.76 0.68 7.10
CA SER A 12 -12.09 1.30 7.19
C SER A 12 -11.94 2.80 7.45
N PHE A 13 -12.66 3.63 6.68
CA PHE A 13 -12.65 5.08 6.88
C PHE A 13 -14.02 5.58 7.34
N SER A 14 -14.03 6.66 8.14
CA SER A 14 -15.26 7.29 8.62
C SER A 14 -15.87 8.23 7.57
N VAL A 15 -17.09 8.69 7.83
CA VAL A 15 -17.79 9.71 7.01
C VAL A 15 -17.01 11.03 6.91
N SER A 16 -16.21 11.35 7.92
CA SER A 16 -15.46 12.60 8.02
C SER A 16 -14.10 12.56 7.32
N VAL A 17 -13.69 11.42 6.76
CA VAL A 17 -12.39 11.32 6.08
C VAL A 17 -12.35 12.26 4.87
N GLU A 18 -11.21 12.91 4.64
CA GLU A 18 -10.98 13.62 3.39
C GLU A 18 -10.52 12.62 2.31
N ASP A 19 -10.98 12.79 1.08
CA ASP A 19 -10.85 11.78 0.04
C ASP A 19 -9.37 11.55 -0.34
N GLN A 20 -8.58 12.62 -0.47
CA GLN A 20 -7.15 12.51 -0.79
C GLN A 20 -6.35 11.87 0.34
N ALA A 21 -6.67 12.19 1.61
CA ALA A 21 -6.07 11.57 2.78
C ALA A 21 -6.39 10.06 2.85
N ALA A 22 -7.60 9.65 2.49
CA ALA A 22 -7.99 8.25 2.43
C ALA A 22 -7.21 7.50 1.33
N ILE A 23 -7.11 8.08 0.13
CA ILE A 23 -6.34 7.50 -0.99
C ILE A 23 -4.87 7.34 -0.60
N GLN A 24 -4.25 8.40 -0.07
CA GLN A 24 -2.85 8.35 0.35
C GLN A 24 -2.63 7.26 1.39
N THR A 25 -3.50 7.18 2.40
CA THR A 25 -3.43 6.17 3.46
C THR A 25 -3.54 4.77 2.88
N ALA A 26 -4.52 4.50 2.02
CA ALA A 26 -4.74 3.19 1.43
C ALA A 26 -3.54 2.73 0.56
N VAL A 27 -2.99 3.63 -0.26
CA VAL A 27 -1.82 3.36 -1.11
C VAL A 27 -0.59 3.04 -0.25
N LEU A 28 -0.27 3.91 0.71
CA LEU A 28 0.93 3.76 1.54
C LEU A 28 0.84 2.58 2.51
N ALA A 29 -0.37 2.18 2.92
CA ALA A 29 -0.57 0.98 3.72
C ALA A 29 -0.24 -0.30 2.94
N CYS A 30 -0.45 -0.32 1.62
CA CYS A 30 -0.08 -1.46 0.77
C CYS A 30 1.40 -1.43 0.40
N TYR A 31 1.90 -0.26 0.00
CA TYR A 31 3.27 -0.09 -0.45
C TYR A 31 3.74 1.37 -0.34
N ASP A 32 4.78 1.58 0.47
CA ASP A 32 5.46 2.87 0.62
C ASP A 32 6.84 2.82 -0.04
N VAL A 33 6.96 3.41 -1.22
CA VAL A 33 8.20 3.44 -2.02
C VAL A 33 9.37 4.11 -1.30
N ARG A 34 9.09 4.98 -0.31
CA ARG A 34 10.14 5.69 0.44
C ARG A 34 10.99 4.74 1.28
N ARG A 35 10.47 3.57 1.64
CA ARG A 35 11.23 2.53 2.36
C ARG A 35 12.36 1.99 1.49
N ASP A 36 12.07 1.76 0.21
CA ASP A 36 13.05 1.25 -0.75
C ASP A 36 14.05 2.32 -1.15
N ASP A 37 13.59 3.57 -1.35
CA ASP A 37 14.48 4.71 -1.58
C ASP A 37 15.47 4.89 -0.42
N ALA A 38 15.00 4.83 0.83
CA ALA A 38 15.85 4.93 2.01
C ALA A 38 16.87 3.77 2.08
N ALA A 39 16.44 2.53 1.82
CA ALA A 39 17.33 1.38 1.77
C ALA A 39 18.40 1.50 0.67
N LEU A 40 18.00 1.99 -0.52
CA LEU A 40 18.90 2.22 -1.63
C LEU A 40 19.94 3.30 -1.30
N ARG A 41 19.51 4.44 -0.73
CA ARG A 41 20.42 5.52 -0.31
C ARG A 41 21.41 5.03 0.76
N LEU A 42 20.96 4.19 1.69
CA LEU A 42 21.81 3.63 2.73
C LEU A 42 22.93 2.75 2.14
N VAL A 43 22.62 1.88 1.18
CA VAL A 43 23.64 1.04 0.54
C VAL A 43 24.52 1.81 -0.44
N ALA A 44 23.99 2.86 -1.08
CA ALA A 44 24.73 3.74 -1.98
C ALA A 44 25.90 4.46 -1.29
N ALA A 45 25.81 4.68 0.02
CA ALA A 45 26.86 5.27 0.84
C ALA A 45 27.92 4.26 1.33
N GLN A 46 27.79 2.97 1.02
CA GLN A 46 28.67 1.92 1.51
C GLN A 46 29.68 1.46 0.44
N HIS A 47 30.74 0.78 0.88
CA HIS A 47 31.64 0.05 -0.02
C HIS A 47 30.95 -1.18 -0.62
N LYS A 48 31.39 -1.61 -1.82
CA LYS A 48 30.81 -2.75 -2.57
C LYS A 48 29.33 -2.53 -2.96
N LEU A 49 29.05 -1.38 -3.56
CA LEU A 49 27.71 -0.98 -4.00
C LEU A 49 27.04 -2.03 -4.90
N ASP A 50 27.79 -2.63 -5.81
CA ASP A 50 27.33 -3.72 -6.68
C ASP A 50 26.74 -4.89 -5.88
N VAL A 51 27.49 -5.41 -4.91
CA VAL A 51 27.05 -6.52 -4.06
C VAL A 51 25.86 -6.13 -3.20
N GLN A 52 25.86 -4.91 -2.63
CA GLN A 52 24.78 -4.47 -1.76
C GLN A 52 23.49 -4.18 -2.53
N PHE A 53 23.59 -3.64 -3.74
CA PHE A 53 22.46 -3.44 -4.64
C PHE A 53 21.82 -4.78 -5.02
N ASP A 54 22.63 -5.79 -5.35
CA ASP A 54 22.13 -7.13 -5.64
C ASP A 54 21.46 -7.77 -4.42
N ASN A 55 22.00 -7.56 -3.22
CA ASN A 55 21.38 -8.03 -1.97
C ASN A 55 20.00 -7.41 -1.73
N LEU A 56 19.80 -6.11 -2.00
CA LEU A 56 18.48 -5.48 -1.89
C LEU A 56 17.45 -6.14 -2.81
N ARG A 57 17.87 -6.55 -4.01
CA ARG A 57 16.99 -7.23 -4.98
C ARG A 57 16.73 -8.68 -4.58
N LYS A 58 17.78 -9.38 -4.12
CA LYS A 58 17.70 -10.80 -3.74
C LYS A 58 16.82 -11.03 -2.52
N TYR A 59 16.88 -10.14 -1.53
CA TYR A 59 16.12 -10.22 -0.29
C TYR A 59 15.01 -9.17 -0.21
N TYR A 60 14.46 -8.78 -1.37
CA TYR A 60 13.43 -7.76 -1.45
C TYR A 60 12.20 -8.16 -0.61
N PRO A 61 11.68 -7.27 0.24
CA PRO A 61 10.55 -7.59 1.10
C PRO A 61 9.29 -7.90 0.29
N VAL A 62 8.37 -8.64 0.90
CA VAL A 62 7.09 -8.94 0.25
C VAL A 62 6.30 -7.65 0.04
N ARG A 63 6.14 -7.26 -1.23
CA ARG A 63 5.28 -6.15 -1.66
C ARG A 63 3.89 -6.68 -1.97
N ARG A 64 2.87 -6.01 -1.44
CA ARG A 64 1.46 -6.34 -1.70
C ARG A 64 0.86 -5.39 -2.74
N GLU A 65 -0.14 -5.89 -3.45
CA GLU A 65 -0.92 -5.12 -4.41
C GLU A 65 -2.18 -4.55 -3.74
N PHE A 66 -2.73 -3.48 -4.30
CA PHE A 66 -3.93 -2.83 -3.75
C PHE A 66 -5.13 -3.78 -3.65
N SER A 67 -5.20 -4.78 -4.53
CA SER A 67 -6.23 -5.82 -4.53
C SER A 67 -6.17 -6.78 -3.32
N SER A 68 -5.09 -6.73 -2.53
CA SER A 68 -4.93 -7.56 -1.32
C SER A 68 -5.56 -6.96 -0.07
N VAL A 69 -6.00 -5.69 -0.12
CA VAL A 69 -6.65 -4.99 0.99
C VAL A 69 -8.06 -4.60 0.58
N GLU A 70 -9.02 -4.90 1.44
CA GLU A 70 -10.40 -4.42 1.33
C GLU A 70 -10.54 -3.06 1.99
N VAL A 71 -11.09 -2.08 1.27
CA VAL A 71 -11.37 -0.74 1.80
C VAL A 71 -12.86 -0.60 2.07
N GLU A 72 -13.22 -0.39 3.32
CA GLU A 72 -14.58 -0.11 3.76
C GLU A 72 -14.83 1.39 3.80
N LEU A 73 -15.91 1.81 3.14
CA LEU A 73 -16.34 3.20 3.09
C LEU A 73 -17.82 3.36 3.43
N PRO A 74 -18.21 4.48 4.04
CA PRO A 74 -19.61 4.84 4.18
C PRO A 74 -20.27 4.99 2.80
N GLY A 75 -21.56 4.65 2.71
CA GLY A 75 -22.33 4.74 1.46
C GLY A 75 -22.31 6.14 0.82
N SER A 76 -22.14 7.20 1.62
CA SER A 76 -22.06 8.60 1.18
C SER A 76 -20.76 8.95 0.42
N LYS A 77 -19.70 8.13 0.51
CA LYS A 77 -18.38 8.36 -0.09
C LYS A 77 -18.22 7.73 -1.48
N GLN A 78 -19.22 7.90 -2.35
CA GLN A 78 -19.24 7.24 -3.66
C GLN A 78 -18.11 7.67 -4.60
N THR A 79 -17.73 8.95 -4.60
CA THR A 79 -16.63 9.48 -5.43
C THR A 79 -15.30 8.83 -5.05
N LEU A 80 -14.96 8.86 -3.76
CA LEU A 80 -13.79 8.17 -3.22
C LEU A 80 -13.78 6.68 -3.54
N ALA A 81 -14.93 6.01 -3.39
CA ALA A 81 -15.07 4.59 -3.72
C ALA A 81 -14.72 4.30 -5.19
N ASN A 82 -15.12 5.16 -6.12
CA ASN A 82 -14.80 5.00 -7.53
C ASN A 82 -13.31 5.25 -7.82
N GLN A 83 -12.71 6.25 -7.19
CA GLN A 83 -11.28 6.52 -7.32
C GLN A 83 -10.44 5.34 -6.83
N LEU A 84 -10.75 4.80 -5.65
CA LEU A 84 -10.04 3.63 -5.09
C LEU A 84 -10.22 2.38 -5.96
N ARG A 85 -11.41 2.12 -6.50
CA ARG A 85 -11.62 1.03 -7.47
C ARG A 85 -10.79 1.26 -8.74
N GLY A 86 -10.72 2.49 -9.24
CA GLY A 86 -9.90 2.85 -10.39
C GLY A 86 -8.40 2.60 -10.17
N LEU A 87 -7.92 2.72 -8.93
CA LEU A 87 -6.56 2.35 -8.55
C LEU A 87 -6.35 0.83 -8.43
N GLY A 88 -7.42 0.04 -8.29
CA GLY A 88 -7.36 -1.43 -8.14
C GLY A 88 -7.63 -1.94 -6.73
N PHE A 89 -8.14 -1.10 -5.82
CA PHE A 89 -8.60 -1.57 -4.50
C PHE A 89 -9.94 -2.31 -4.60
N LYS A 90 -10.13 -3.28 -3.70
CA LYS A 90 -11.46 -3.83 -3.43
C LYS A 90 -12.17 -2.88 -2.47
N VAL A 91 -13.36 -2.41 -2.84
CA VAL A 91 -14.10 -1.43 -2.03
C VAL A 91 -15.47 -1.96 -1.65
N VAL A 92 -15.71 -2.07 -0.34
CA VAL A 92 -16.98 -2.49 0.26
C VAL A 92 -17.66 -1.28 0.89
N LYS A 93 -18.97 -1.16 0.69
CA LYS A 93 -19.77 -0.13 1.36
C LYS A 93 -20.28 -0.69 2.68
N VAL A 94 -20.24 0.14 3.70
CA VAL A 94 -20.78 -0.17 5.03
C VAL A 94 -21.79 0.91 5.42
N ASP A 95 -22.89 0.49 6.04
CA ASP A 95 -23.84 1.38 6.68
C ASP A 95 -23.25 1.79 8.04
N LEU A 96 -22.45 2.86 8.03
CA LEU A 96 -21.87 3.51 9.20
C LEU A 96 -22.60 4.80 9.53
#